data_AF-E9UWA6-F1
#
_entry.id   AF-E9UWA6-F1
#
_cell.length_a   1.000
_cell.length_b   1.000
_cell.length_c   1.000
_cell.angle_alpha   90.00
_cell.angle_beta   90.00
_cell.angle_gamma   90.00
#
_symmetry.space_group_name_H-M   'P 1'
#
loop_
_entity.id
_entity.type
_entity.pdbx_description
1 polymer ?
#
loop_
_entity_poly.entity_id
_entity_poly.type
_entity_poly.pdbx_seq_one_letter_code
_entity_poly.pdbx_strand_id
1 'polypeptide(L)' 'MLEPHSYDVAFLSCHSLLAPETATAIWHRFTHVLGSPDACRAQVLASARTLGRTRMGAYTNLVVGLHRLADEILSR' A
#
# COMPACT_ATOMS: atom_id res chain seq x y z
N MET A 1 -11.76 5.73 -12.13
CA MET A 1 -12.25 4.52 -11.45
C MET A 1 -11.03 3.66 -11.22
N LEU A 2 -10.73 3.25 -9.99
CA LEU A 2 -9.54 2.43 -9.71
C LEU A 2 -9.68 1.09 -10.42
N GLU A 3 -8.69 0.69 -11.22
CA GLU A 3 -8.70 -0.65 -11.80
C GLU A 3 -8.59 -1.69 -10.66
N PRO A 4 -9.38 -2.78 -10.68
CA PRO A 4 -9.38 -3.79 -9.63
C PRO A 4 -7.97 -4.33 -9.31
N HIS A 5 -7.16 -4.53 -10.35
CA HIS A 5 -5.79 -5.00 -10.21
C HIS A 5 -4.87 -4.01 -9.49
N SER A 6 -5.08 -2.70 -9.67
CA SER A 6 -4.28 -1.68 -8.99
C SER A 6 -4.55 -1.65 -7.48
N TYR A 7 -5.78 -1.92 -7.06
CA TYR A 7 -6.12 -2.02 -5.64
C TYR A 7 -5.58 -3.29 -4.99
N ASP A 8 -5.70 -4.44 -5.65
CA ASP A 8 -5.23 -5.72 -5.09
C ASP A 8 -3.71 -5.72 -4.89
N VAL A 9 -2.97 -5.18 -5.86
CA VAL A 9 -1.51 -5.05 -5.77
C VAL A 9 -1.12 -4.02 -4.70
N ALA A 10 -1.83 -2.90 -4.60
CA ALA A 10 -1.62 -1.91 -3.55
C ALA A 10 -1.85 -2.49 -2.14
N PHE A 11 -2.90 -3.30 -1.99
CA PHE A 11 -3.21 -3.99 -0.74
C PHE A 11 -2.12 -5.02 -0.37
N LEU A 12 -1.66 -5.81 -1.34
CA LEU A 12 -0.55 -6.75 -1.14
C LEU A 12 0.75 -6.03 -0.74
N SER A 13 1.03 -4.89 -1.37
CA SER A 13 2.18 -4.04 -1.03
C SER A 13 2.09 -3.52 0.41
N CYS A 14 0.92 -3.04 0.84
CA CYS A 14 0.67 -2.58 2.21
C CYS A 14 0.93 -3.68 3.25
N HIS A 15 0.49 -4.91 2.97
CA HIS A 15 0.72 -6.05 3.86
C HIS A 15 2.17 -6.52 3.94
N SER A 16 2.98 -6.15 2.95
CA SER A 16 4.38 -6.57 2.86
C SER A 16 5.35 -5.57 3.47
N LEU A 17 4.86 -4.45 4.03
CA LEU A 17 5.71 -3.38 4.59
C LEU A 17 6.63 -3.84 5.74
N LEU A 18 6.31 -4.96 6.40
CA LEU A 18 7.15 -5.56 7.46
C LEU A 18 8.15 -6.59 6.94
N ALA A 19 8.09 -6.90 5.65
CA ALA A 19 8.99 -7.81 4.96
C ALA A 19 9.64 -7.05 3.79
N PRO A 20 10.72 -6.28 4.04
CA PRO A 20 11.31 -5.37 3.06
C PRO A 20 11.69 -6.06 1.74
N GLU A 21 12.18 -7.29 1.82
CA GLU A 21 12.50 -8.11 0.65
C GLU A 21 11.25 -8.45 -0.18
N THR A 22 10.14 -8.78 0.50
CA THR A 22 8.86 -9.07 -0.16
C THR A 22 8.25 -7.81 -0.77
N ALA A 23 8.27 -6.69 -0.05
CA ALA A 23 7.82 -5.39 -0.56
C ALA A 23 8.60 -5.00 -1.83
N THR A 24 9.92 -5.20 -1.81
CA THR A 24 10.81 -4.94 -2.96
C THR A 24 10.46 -5.84 -4.14
N ALA A 25 10.25 -7.14 -3.90
CA ALA A 25 9.86 -8.10 -4.93
C ALA A 25 8.50 -7.75 -5.57
N ILE A 26 7.51 -7.37 -4.76
CA ILE A 26 6.19 -6.92 -5.25
C ILE A 26 6.35 -5.65 -6.07
N TRP A 27 7.11 -4.67 -5.59
CA TRP A 27 7.31 -3.42 -6.30
C TRP A 27 7.98 -3.63 -7.65
N HIS A 28 9.01 -4.46 -7.74
CA HIS A 28 9.65 -4.82 -9.01
C HIS A 28 8.70 -5.55 -9.94
N ARG A 29 7.94 -6.53 -9.43
CA ARG A 29 7.00 -7.35 -10.22
C ARG A 29 5.88 -6.50 -10.81
N PHE A 30 5.38 -5.54 -10.05
CA PHE A 30 4.20 -4.76 -10.40
C PHE A 30 4.47 -3.28 -10.63
N THR A 31 5.71 -2.90 -10.95
CA THR A 31 6.10 -1.49 -11.14
C THR A 31 5.24 -0.80 -12.22
N HIS A 32 4.86 -1.55 -13.27
CA HIS A 32 3.98 -1.08 -14.34
C HIS A 32 2.56 -0.74 -13.85
N VAL A 33 2.10 -1.39 -12.77
CA VAL A 33 0.82 -1.09 -12.12
C VAL A 33 1.02 0.00 -11.08
N LEU A 34 1.92 -0.23 -10.11
CA LEU A 34 2.15 0.61 -8.93
C LEU A 34 2.73 2.01 -9.24
N GLY A 35 3.38 2.18 -10.39
CA GLY A 35 3.93 3.46 -10.83
C GLY A 35 2.94 4.40 -11.51
N SER A 36 1.70 3.94 -11.78
CA SER A 36 0.68 4.78 -12.42
C SER A 36 0.04 5.79 -11.44
N PRO A 37 -0.47 6.95 -11.92
CA PRO A 37 -1.19 7.90 -11.08
C PRO A 37 -2.41 7.28 -10.36
N ASP A 38 -3.10 6.34 -11.02
CA ASP A 38 -4.22 5.62 -10.43
C ASP A 38 -3.76 4.64 -9.34
N ALA A 39 -2.57 4.05 -9.46
CA ALA A 39 -2.03 3.21 -8.41
C ALA A 39 -1.55 3.98 -7.18
N CYS A 40 -1.09 5.24 -7.31
CA CYS A 40 -0.86 6.09 -6.14
C CYS A 40 -2.16 6.26 -5.32
N ARG A 41 -3.28 6.53 -6.00
CA ARG A 41 -4.61 6.60 -5.36
C ARG A 41 -5.03 5.26 -4.75
N ALA A 42 -4.72 4.16 -5.43
CA ALA A 42 -4.99 2.81 -4.95
C ALA A 42 -4.23 2.52 -3.65
N GLN A 43 -2.95 2.90 -3.59
CA GLN A 43 -2.08 2.75 -2.42
C GLN A 43 -2.56 3.59 -1.24
N VAL A 44 -2.94 4.85 -1.46
CA VAL A 44 -3.54 5.68 -0.40
C VAL A 44 -4.84 5.07 0.12
N LEU A 45 -5.71 4.58 -0.76
CA LEU A 45 -6.96 3.92 -0.38
C LEU A 45 -6.71 2.61 0.41
N ALA A 46 -5.77 1.79 -0.05
CA ALA A 46 -5.39 0.55 0.62
C ALA A 46 -4.77 0.82 2.00
N SER A 47 -3.94 1.85 2.12
CA SER A 47 -3.37 2.29 3.39
C SER A 47 -4.46 2.77 4.35
N ALA A 48 -5.38 3.63 3.90
CA ALA A 48 -6.48 4.13 4.72
C ALA A 48 -7.40 3.00 5.21
N ARG A 49 -7.73 2.03 4.35
CA ARG A 49 -8.54 0.86 4.72
C ARG A 49 -7.83 -0.03 5.73
N THR A 50 -6.53 -0.27 5.54
CA THR A 50 -5.73 -1.07 6.46
C THR A 50 -5.61 -0.39 7.82
N LEU A 51 -5.35 0.93 7.85
CA LEU A 51 -5.39 1.75 9.07
C LEU A 51 -6.76 1.73 9.75
N GLY A 52 -7.85 1.70 9.00
CA GLY A 52 -9.19 1.53 9.58
C GLY A 52 -9.33 0.22 10.37
N ARG A 53 -8.70 -0.87 9.90
CA ARG A 53 -8.72 -2.18 10.56
C ARG A 53 -7.81 -2.24 11.79
N THR A 54 -6.80 -1.38 11.90
CA THR A 54 -5.95 -1.32 13.10
C THR A 54 -6.70 -0.83 14.33
N ARG A 55 -7.73 -0.01 14.14
CA ARG A 55 -8.67 0.38 15.22
C ARG A 55 -9.42 -0.82 15.81
N MET A 56 -9.51 -1.93 15.08
CA MET A 56 -10.10 -3.19 15.53
C MET A 56 -9.04 -4.20 16.05
N GLY A 57 -7.78 -3.79 16.19
CA GLY A 57 -6.68 -4.62 16.67
C GLY A 57 -5.95 -5.42 15.59
N ALA A 58 -6.38 -5.37 14.33
CA ALA A 58 -5.71 -6.07 13.23
C ALA A 58 -4.53 -5.26 12.66
N TYR A 59 -3.41 -5.91 12.35
CA TYR A 59 -2.28 -5.26 11.65
C TYR A 59 -1.68 -4.03 12.36
N THR A 60 -1.72 -4.01 13.70
CA THR A 60 -1.19 -2.89 14.51
C THR A 60 0.29 -2.63 14.27
N ASN A 61 1.05 -3.65 13.91
CA ASN A 61 2.45 -3.55 13.50
C ASN A 61 2.67 -2.80 12.16
N LEU A 62 1.63 -2.67 11.31
CA LEU A 62 1.73 -1.94 10.05
C LEU A 62 1.52 -0.43 10.18
N VAL A 63 1.02 0.07 11.31
CA VAL A 63 0.59 1.48 11.46
C VAL A 63 1.67 2.47 11.02
N VAL A 64 2.89 2.33 11.53
CA VAL A 64 4.00 3.25 11.20
C VAL A 64 4.36 3.18 9.71
N GLY A 65 4.45 1.97 9.16
CA GLY A 65 4.76 1.76 7.74
C GLY A 65 3.69 2.36 6.82
N LEU A 66 2.40 2.21 7.18
CA LEU A 66 1.28 2.73 6.40
C LEU A 66 1.22 4.26 6.39
N HIS A 67 1.50 4.90 7.54
CA HIS A 67 1.61 6.35 7.61
C HIS A 67 2.77 6.87 6.76
N ARG A 68 3.95 6.26 6.89
CA ARG A 68 5.11 6.63 6.08
C ARG A 68 4.86 6.48 4.58
N LEU A 69 4.25 5.36 4.16
CA LEU A 69 3.88 5.14 2.76
C LEU A 69 2.90 6.21 2.27
N ALA A 70 1.89 6.57 3.07
CA ALA A 70 0.94 7.61 2.71
C ALA A 70 1.63 8.98 2.55
N ASP A 71 2.52 9.34 3.47
CA ASP A 71 3.27 10.60 3.41
C ASP A 71 4.19 10.66 2.19
N GLU A 72 4.89 9.56 1.86
CA GLU A 72 5.74 9.45 0.66
C GLU A 72 4.95 9.58 -0.64
N ILE A 73 3.71 9.08 -0.68
CA ILE A 73 2.85 9.22 -1.87
C ILE A 73 2.27 10.62 -1.98
N LEU A 74 1.84 11.23 -0.87
CA LEU A 74 1.20 12.54 -0.86
C LEU A 74 2.19 13.70 -1.03
N SER A 75 3.48 13.46 -0.79
CA SER A 75 4.56 14.44 -0.98
C SER A 75 5.17 14.43 -2.39
N ARG A 76 4.73 13.52 -3.27
CA ARG A 76 5.09 13.45 -4.69
C ARG A 76 4.22 14.34 -5.56
#